data_AF-A0A7W0SV59-F1
#
_entry.id   AF-A0A7W0SV59-F1
#
_cell.length_a   1.000
_cell.length_b   1.000
_cell.length_c   1.000
_cell.angle_alpha   90.00
_cell.angle_beta   90.00
_cell.angle_gamma   90.00
#
_symmetry.space_group_name_H-M   'P 1'
#
loop_
_entity.id
_entity.type
_entity.pdbx_description
1 polymer ?
#
loop_
_entity_poly.entity_id
_entity_poly.type
_entity_poly.pdbx_seq_one_letter_code
_entity_poly.pdbx_strand_id
1 'polypeptide(L)' 'VLRDLEGLSYEEIAAVTETPLGSVKGRLFRARQELIEVLRHNTYDWELPDERASSA' A
#
# COMPACT_ATOMS: atom_id res chain seq x y z
N VAL A 1 0.62 -4.00 -7.96
CA VAL A 1 1.29 -4.81 -9.01
C VAL A 1 2.62 -4.19 -9.39
N LEU A 2 2.67 -3.10 -10.16
CA LEU A 2 3.95 -2.48 -10.60
C LEU A 2 4.96 -2.22 -9.45
N ARG A 3 4.49 -1.66 -8.32
CA ARG A 3 5.35 -1.42 -7.15
C ARG A 3 5.72 -2.71 -6.41
N ASP A 4 4.71 -3.43 -5.94
CA ASP A 4 4.90 -4.47 -4.93
C ASP A 4 5.26 -5.85 -5.52
N LEU A 5 4.95 -6.09 -6.80
CA LEU A 5 5.24 -7.35 -7.48
C LEU A 5 6.37 -7.21 -8.52
N GLU A 6 6.35 -6.13 -9.30
CA GLU A 6 7.34 -5.90 -10.36
C GLU A 6 8.54 -5.06 -9.87
N GLY A 7 8.45 -4.46 -8.69
CA GLY A 7 9.57 -3.75 -8.06
C GLY A 7 9.88 -2.36 -8.65
N LEU A 8 9.02 -1.81 -9.51
CA LEU A 8 9.26 -0.49 -10.12
C LEU A 8 9.33 0.60 -9.05
N SER A 9 10.19 1.59 -9.30
CA SER A 9 10.22 2.85 -8.54
C SER A 9 8.94 3.67 -8.76
N TYR A 10 8.68 4.65 -7.90
CA TYR A 10 7.51 5.51 -8.07
C TYR A 10 7.63 6.39 -9.31
N GLU A 11 8.85 6.77 -9.66
CA GLU A 11 9.21 7.53 -10.85
C GLU A 11 8.97 6.72 -12.13
N GLU A 12 9.38 5.46 -12.17
CA GLU A 12 9.11 4.56 -13.31
C GLU A 12 7.61 4.30 -13.47
N ILE A 13 6.88 4.11 -12.36
CA ILE A 13 5.42 3.96 -12.41
C ILE A 13 4.78 5.23 -12.95
N ALA A 14 5.20 6.42 -12.50
CA ALA A 14 4.69 7.69 -12.99
C ALA A 14 4.92 7.85 -14.50
N ALA A 15 6.12 7.48 -14.98
CA ALA A 15 6.46 7.51 -16.39
C ALA A 15 5.63 6.54 -17.23
N VAL A 16 5.53 5.26 -16.82
CA VAL A 16 4.79 4.22 -17.56
C VAL A 16 3.29 4.47 -17.57
N THR A 17 2.74 5.04 -16.49
CA THR A 17 1.29 5.29 -16.36
C THR A 17 0.88 6.69 -16.78
N GLU A 18 1.82 7.53 -17.22
CA GLU A 18 1.60 8.93 -17.59
C GLU A 18 0.85 9.72 -16.52
N THR A 19 1.14 9.45 -15.24
CA THR A 19 0.48 10.12 -14.11
C THR A 19 1.49 10.85 -13.23
N PRO A 20 1.09 11.96 -12.57
CA PRO A 20 2.00 12.68 -11.69
C PRO A 20 2.54 11.79 -10.56
N LEU A 21 3.82 11.96 -10.20
CA LEU A 21 4.46 11.22 -9.12
C LEU A 21 3.68 11.31 -7.79
N GLY A 22 3.10 12.49 -7.48
CA GLY A 22 2.24 12.68 -6.32
C GLY A 22 0.97 11.84 -6.37
N SER A 23 0.38 11.65 -7.55
CA SER A 23 -0.78 10.78 -7.76
C SER A 23 -0.44 9.31 -7.56
N VAL A 24 0.74 8.86 -8.02
CA VAL A 24 1.24 7.50 -7.76
C VAL A 24 1.35 7.25 -6.25
N LYS A 25 2.03 8.14 -5.53
CA LYS A 25 2.20 8.04 -4.07
C LYS A 25 0.84 8.02 -3.35
N GLY A 26 -0.06 8.93 -3.71
CA GLY A 26 -1.39 9.02 -3.09
C GLY A 26 -2.28 7.81 -3.38
N ARG A 27 -2.26 7.28 -4.61
CA ARG A 27 -3.00 6.06 -4.96
C ARG A 27 -2.47 4.84 -4.20
N LEU A 28 -1.14 4.66 -4.17
CA LEU A 28 -0.52 3.54 -3.45
C LEU A 28 -0.80 3.60 -1.94
N PHE A 29 -0.75 4.79 -1.35
CA PHE A 29 -1.12 4.96 0.06
C PHE A 29 -2.56 4.53 0.33
N ARG A 30 -3.54 5.07 -0.43
CA ARG A 30 -4.96 4.73 -0.26
C ARG A 30 -5.24 3.25 -0.50
N ALA A 31 -4.71 2.69 -1.59
CA ALA A 31 -4.89 1.26 -1.92
C ALA A 31 -4.36 0.35 -0.81
N ARG A 32 -3.23 0.69 -0.17
CA ARG A 32 -2.71 -0.07 0.97
C ARG A 32 -3.60 0.05 2.21
N GLN A 33 -4.14 1.23 2.50
CA GLN A 33 -5.08 1.41 3.60
C GLN A 33 -6.36 0.61 3.37
N GLU A 34 -6.93 0.68 2.17
CA GLU A 34 -8.11 -0.10 1.79
C GLU A 34 -7.85 -1.61 1.90
N LEU A 35 -6.68 -2.08 1.45
CA LEU A 35 -6.29 -3.48 1.58
C LEU A 35 -6.18 -3.91 3.06
N ILE A 36 -5.59 -3.07 3.92
CA ILE A 36 -5.49 -3.33 5.36
C ILE A 36 -6.88 -3.47 5.97
N GLU A 37 -7.81 -2.57 5.65
CA GLU A 37 -9.19 -2.61 6.15
C GLU A 37 -9.94 -3.86 5.67
N VAL A 38 -9.76 -4.23 4.40
CA VAL A 38 -10.35 -5.47 3.85
C VAL A 38 -9.78 -6.70 4.55
N LEU A 39 -8.48 -6.75 4.82
CA LEU A 39 -7.86 -7.87 5.53
C LEU A 39 -8.36 -7.95 6.97
N ARG A 40 -8.39 -6.83 7.70
CA ARG A 40 -8.97 -6.74 9.06
C ARG A 40 -10.38 -7.29 9.15
N HIS A 41 -11.21 -7.01 8.15
CA HIS A 41 -12.61 -7.43 8.14
C HIS A 41 -12.80 -8.91 7.78
N ASN A 42 -11.89 -9.50 6.98
CA ASN A 42 -12.09 -10.83 6.40
C ASN A 42 -11.20 -11.92 7.00
N THR A 43 -10.18 -11.59 7.78
CA THR A 43 -9.36 -12.59 8.46
C THR A 43 -9.96 -12.95 9.82
N TYR A 44 -10.56 -14.14 9.92
CA TYR A 44 -10.66 -14.83 11.21
C TYR A 44 -9.22 -15.07 11.72
N ASP A 45 -8.89 -14.47 12.87
CA ASP A 45 -7.77 -14.85 13.75
C ASP A 45 -6.34 -14.76 13.20
N TRP A 46 -6.05 -13.89 12.22
CA TRP A 46 -4.68 -13.43 12.06
C TRP A 46 -4.51 -12.20 12.96
N GLU A 47 -3.97 -12.38 14.16
CA GLU A 47 -3.60 -11.26 15.03
C GLU A 47 -2.67 -10.32 14.25
N LEU A 48 -3.23 -9.21 13.76
CA LEU A 48 -2.42 -8.13 13.20
C LEU A 48 -1.61 -7.56 14.36
N PRO A 49 -0.31 -7.27 14.17
CA PRO A 49 0.50 -6.64 15.20
C PRO A 49 -0.21 -5.38 15.68
N ASP A 50 -0.61 -5.38 16.94
CA ASP A 50 -1.31 -4.27 17.57
C ASP A 50 -0.50 -2.99 17.32
N GLU A 51 -1.12 -1.94 16.77
CA GLU A 51 -0.44 -0.68 16.41
C GLU A 51 0.22 0.00 17.63
N ARG A 52 -0.04 -0.51 18.83
CA ARG A 52 0.62 -0.18 20.10
C ARG A 52 2.07 -0.69 20.23
N ALA A 53 2.51 -1.60 19.37
CA ALA A 53 3.87 -2.15 19.43
C ALA A 53 4.97 -1.22 18.87
N SER A 54 4.60 -0.06 18.29
CA SER A 54 5.55 0.93 17.73
C SER A 54 5.76 2.15 18.62
N SER A 55 5.63 2.00 19.94
CA SER A 55 6.08 2.99 20.92
C SER A 55 6.88 2.31 22.03
N ALA A 56 8.13 1.97 21.75
CA ALA A 56 9.17 1.64 22.71
C ALA A 56 10.49 2.26 22.24
#